data_AF-A0AAD8XXQ2-F1
#
_entry.id   AF-A0AAD8XXQ2-F1
#
_cell.length_a   1.000
_cell.length_b   1.000
_cell.length_c   1.000
_cell.angle_alpha   90.00
_cell.angle_beta   90.00
_cell.angle_gamma   90.00
#
_symmetry.space_group_name_H-M   'P 1'
#
loop_
_entity.id
_entity.type
_entity.pdbx_description
1 polymer ?
#
loop_
_entity_poly.entity_id
_entity_poly.type
_entity_poly.pdbx_seq_one_letter_code
_entity_poly.pdbx_strand_id
1 'polypeptide(L)'
;MSADDCEAGVMMMMSCCASCGIAERDEIKLRECATCDLVRYCGDKCQENHTAQHERACMKRAVELRDEILFKQPESSYLADCPICCLPMPLDLSKSIVAVCCSKSICRGCDVETQKREFEPVGNELWRKQRMKRIEANDPVAMCREGAEQYKKGDYSSAFGYYVKAAELGDVDAHYRLSLMYYLGKGVEKDGGKEIYHLEEAAIGGHPTARCGLGCHEWRNGNTERAVKHLIIAASMGHDGSIKFLMDEFRRGFVSKDDLAAALRAHQAAVDATKSPQREEAEACDRIRDTMHAKDSN
;
A
#
# COMPACT_ATOMS: atom_id res chain seq x y z
N MET A 1 26.39 42.98 37.72
CA MET A 1 25.81 44.05 36.90
C MET A 1 26.33 43.90 35.48
N SER A 2 25.42 43.48 34.59
CA SER A 2 25.35 43.69 33.13
C SER A 2 24.48 42.53 32.62
N ALA A 3 23.16 42.69 32.50
CA ALA A 3 22.42 43.45 31.47
C ALA A 3 22.65 42.89 30.07
N ASP A 4 21.53 42.63 29.38
CA ASP A 4 21.35 42.10 28.01
C ASP A 4 21.10 40.56 28.01
N ASP A 5 19.88 40.04 28.13
CA ASP A 5 18.58 40.42 27.54
C ASP A 5 18.66 40.68 26.02
N CYS A 6 18.76 39.59 25.26
CA CYS A 6 18.20 39.53 23.91
C CYS A 6 17.35 38.27 23.78
N GLU A 7 16.07 38.46 24.10
CA GLU A 7 14.95 37.60 23.78
C GLU A 7 15.01 37.10 22.33
N ALA A 8 15.17 35.79 22.13
CA ALA A 8 14.58 35.09 21.00
C ALA A 8 13.31 34.42 21.52
N GLY A 9 12.23 35.20 21.54
CA GLY A 9 10.90 34.77 21.97
C GLY A 9 10.37 33.65 21.08
N VAL A 10 10.56 32.40 21.52
CA VAL A 10 9.58 31.36 21.22
C VAL A 10 8.43 31.63 22.17
N MET A 11 7.41 32.37 21.71
CA MET A 11 6.10 32.33 22.35
C MET A 11 5.64 30.87 22.31
N MET A 12 5.94 30.13 23.37
CA MET A 12 5.35 28.83 23.63
C MET A 12 3.86 29.12 23.85
N MET A 13 3.06 29.05 22.79
CA MET A 13 1.60 29.12 22.89
C MET A 13 1.19 28.12 23.96
N MET A 14 0.74 28.61 25.11
CA MET A 14 0.16 27.78 26.15
C MET A 14 -0.95 26.96 25.49
N SER A 15 -0.80 25.64 25.44
CA SER A 15 -1.82 24.75 24.92
C SER A 15 -3.02 24.79 25.85
N CYS A 16 -4.17 25.22 25.34
CA CYS A 16 -5.40 25.33 26.12
C CYS A 16 -6.48 24.40 25.56
N CYS A 17 -7.35 23.93 26.45
CA CYS A 17 -8.56 23.22 26.06
C CYS A 17 -9.43 24.12 25.18
N ALA A 18 -9.81 23.65 24.00
CA ALA A 18 -10.59 24.44 23.04
C ALA A 18 -12.01 24.78 23.55
N SER A 19 -12.54 24.02 24.52
CA SER A 19 -13.87 24.27 25.07
C SER A 19 -13.86 25.20 26.28
N CYS A 20 -13.03 24.91 27.29
CA CYS A 20 -13.06 25.64 28.58
C CYS A 20 -11.88 26.59 28.80
N GLY A 21 -10.90 26.61 27.88
CA GLY A 21 -9.73 27.47 27.96
C GLY A 21 -8.70 27.06 29.01
N ILE A 22 -8.88 25.93 29.71
CA ILE A 22 -7.91 25.48 30.73
C ILE A 22 -6.56 25.18 30.06
N ALA A 23 -5.50 25.78 30.58
CA ALA A 23 -4.15 25.55 30.08
C ALA A 23 -3.62 24.19 30.53
N GLU A 24 -2.86 23.55 29.66
CA GLU A 24 -2.06 22.38 29.96
C GLU A 24 -1.02 22.72 31.03
N ARG A 25 -0.95 21.89 32.07
CA ARG A 25 -0.04 22.00 33.21
C ARG A 25 0.33 20.60 33.67
N ASP A 26 1.30 20.45 34.56
CA ASP A 26 1.81 19.13 35.00
C ASP A 26 0.72 18.14 35.45
N GLU A 27 -0.40 18.65 35.99
CA GLU A 27 -1.55 17.85 36.46
C GLU A 27 -2.66 17.66 35.41
N ILE A 28 -2.68 18.46 34.34
CA ILE A 28 -3.74 18.48 33.33
C ILE A 28 -3.13 18.22 31.97
N LYS A 29 -3.26 16.99 31.48
CA LYS A 29 -2.86 16.61 30.12
C LYS A 29 -4.02 16.79 29.16
N LEU A 30 -3.81 17.58 28.11
CA LEU A 30 -4.83 17.75 27.08
C LEU A 30 -4.70 16.62 26.05
N ARG A 31 -5.84 16.11 25.56
CA ARG A 31 -5.89 15.12 24.49
C ARG A 31 -6.24 15.79 23.18
N GLU A 32 -5.50 15.50 22.13
CA GLU A 32 -5.79 15.98 20.78
C GLU A 32 -7.09 15.39 20.24
N CYS A 33 -7.78 16.15 19.38
CA CYS A 33 -8.89 15.63 18.61
C CYS A 33 -8.38 14.55 17.66
N ALA A 34 -8.73 13.29 17.92
CA ALA A 34 -8.27 12.12 17.16
C ALA A 34 -8.61 12.12 15.65
N THR A 35 -9.36 13.11 15.17
CA THR A 35 -9.79 13.24 13.78
C THR A 35 -8.99 14.32 13.03
N CYS A 36 -8.51 15.37 13.70
CA CYS A 36 -7.92 16.52 13.03
C CYS A 36 -6.65 17.09 13.66
N ASP A 37 -6.32 16.72 14.89
CA ASP A 37 -5.16 17.19 15.65
C ASP A 37 -5.05 18.73 15.84
N LEU A 38 -6.08 19.52 15.46
CA LEU A 38 -6.07 21.00 15.57
C LEU A 38 -6.32 21.51 16.98
N VAL A 39 -7.12 20.76 17.73
CA VAL A 39 -7.66 21.20 19.01
C VAL A 39 -7.42 20.14 20.06
N ARG A 40 -7.28 20.59 21.30
CA ARG A 40 -7.06 19.71 22.45
C ARG A 40 -8.16 19.88 23.49
N TYR A 41 -8.44 18.83 24.24
CA TYR A 41 -9.50 18.77 25.25
C TYR A 41 -8.98 18.20 26.56
N CYS A 42 -9.41 18.77 27.68
CA CYS A 42 -9.09 18.24 29.01
C CYS A 42 -9.95 17.04 29.42
N GLY A 43 -10.93 16.65 28.60
CA GLY A 43 -11.85 15.53 28.87
C GLY A 43 -12.98 15.42 27.85
N ASP A 44 -13.71 14.30 27.87
CA ASP A 44 -14.75 13.97 26.88
C ASP A 44 -15.88 15.00 26.86
N LYS A 45 -16.30 15.50 28.03
CA LYS A 45 -17.33 16.54 28.14
C LYS A 45 -16.97 17.83 27.40
N CYS A 46 -15.70 18.23 27.45
CA CYS A 46 -15.23 19.41 26.72
C CYS A 46 -15.17 19.16 25.20
N GLN A 47 -14.84 17.93 24.80
CA GLN A 47 -14.89 17.53 23.39
C GLN A 47 -16.33 17.58 22.88
N GLU A 48 -17.27 16.93 23.57
CA GLU A 48 -18.71 16.92 23.21
C GLU A 48 -19.29 18.34 23.10
N ASN A 49 -19.00 19.22 24.07
CA ASN A 49 -19.48 20.60 24.08
C ASN A 49 -18.94 21.44 22.91
N HIS A 50 -17.76 21.11 22.40
CA HIS A 50 -17.11 21.87 21.32
C HIS A 50 -17.32 21.25 19.93
N THR A 51 -17.78 19.99 19.84
CA THR A 51 -17.98 19.26 18.58
C THR A 51 -18.70 20.10 17.52
N ALA A 52 -19.84 20.70 17.85
CA ALA A 52 -20.63 21.47 16.88
C ALA A 52 -19.92 22.75 16.37
N GLN A 53 -19.08 23.37 17.20
CA GLN A 53 -18.33 24.58 16.82
C GLN A 53 -17.14 24.26 15.93
N HIS A 54 -16.60 23.04 16.07
CA HIS A 54 -15.38 22.59 15.42
C HIS A 54 -15.62 21.66 14.23
N GLU A 55 -16.80 21.04 14.11
CA GLU A 55 -17.11 19.98 13.16
C GLU A 55 -16.64 20.29 11.73
N ARG A 56 -16.98 21.46 11.21
CA ARG A 56 -16.59 21.86 9.84
C ARG A 56 -15.07 21.96 9.66
N ALA A 57 -14.39 22.58 10.63
CA ALA A 57 -12.93 22.72 10.62
C ALA A 57 -12.25 21.36 10.82
N CYS A 58 -12.81 20.51 11.69
CA CYS A 58 -12.39 19.15 11.95
C CYS A 58 -12.41 18.30 10.68
N MET A 59 -13.57 18.25 10.01
CA MET A 59 -13.74 17.48 8.77
C MET A 59 -12.81 17.97 7.66
N LYS A 60 -12.67 19.30 7.50
CA LYS A 60 -11.74 19.86 6.51
C LYS A 60 -10.31 19.40 6.78
N ARG A 61 -9.85 19.50 8.03
CA ARG A 61 -8.50 19.09 8.40
C ARG A 61 -8.31 17.58 8.34
N ALA A 62 -9.34 16.79 8.64
CA ALA A 62 -9.28 15.34 8.49
C ALA A 62 -9.01 14.93 7.04
N VAL A 63 -9.64 15.61 6.07
CA VAL A 63 -9.37 15.41 4.64
C VAL A 63 -7.95 15.82 4.30
N GLU A 64 -7.48 16.97 4.78
CA GLU A 64 -6.10 17.43 4.56
C GLU A 64 -5.06 16.44 5.14
N LEU A 65 -5.26 15.94 6.36
CA LEU A 65 -4.41 14.92 6.97
C LEU A 65 -4.43 13.61 6.18
N ARG A 66 -5.61 13.19 5.71
CA ARG A 66 -5.71 11.98 4.89
C ARG A 66 -4.98 12.16 3.56
N ASP A 67 -5.06 13.34 2.95
CA ASP A 67 -4.30 13.68 1.74
C ASP A 67 -2.79 13.70 1.99
N GLU A 68 -2.35 14.28 3.12
CA GLU A 68 -0.95 14.28 3.52
C GLU A 68 -0.41 12.84 3.65
N ILE A 69 -1.18 11.94 4.30
CA ILE A 69 -0.82 10.52 4.42
C ILE A 69 -0.83 9.85 3.04
N LEU A 70 -1.85 10.12 2.23
CA LEU A 70 -2.01 9.49 0.92
C LEU A 70 -0.83 9.84 0.01
N PHE A 71 -0.39 11.10 -0.07
CA PHE A 71 0.71 11.50 -0.94
C PHE A 71 2.11 11.39 -0.32
N LYS A 72 2.21 11.02 0.96
CA LYS A 72 3.49 10.63 1.55
C LYS A 72 3.99 9.38 0.83
N GLN A 73 5.18 9.47 0.23
CA GLN A 73 5.76 8.30 -0.44
C GLN A 73 6.02 7.19 0.59
N PRO A 74 5.65 5.94 0.27
CA PRO A 74 5.98 4.81 1.13
C PRO A 74 7.51 4.66 1.19
N GLU A 75 8.05 4.47 2.40
CA GLU A 75 9.50 4.37 2.65
C GLU A 75 10.12 3.12 2.01
N SER A 76 9.30 2.10 1.72
CA SER A 76 9.69 0.85 1.08
C SER A 76 8.54 0.28 0.25
N SER A 77 8.85 -0.66 -0.65
CA SER A 77 7.83 -1.40 -1.39
C SER A 77 6.98 -2.23 -0.43
N TYR A 78 5.66 -2.32 -0.70
CA TYR A 78 4.75 -3.19 0.06
C TYR A 78 5.13 -4.68 0.02
N LEU A 79 5.96 -5.09 -0.95
CA LEU A 79 6.50 -6.45 -1.07
C LEU A 79 7.73 -6.69 -0.19
N ALA A 80 8.26 -5.65 0.44
CA ALA A 80 9.51 -5.64 1.20
C ALA A 80 10.74 -6.12 0.38
N ASP A 81 11.86 -6.29 1.07
CA ASP A 81 13.06 -6.88 0.50
C ASP A 81 13.02 -8.41 0.60
N CYS A 82 13.69 -9.07 -0.34
CA CYS A 82 13.87 -10.51 -0.26
C CYS A 82 14.73 -10.84 0.98
N PRO A 83 14.28 -11.71 1.89
CA PRO A 83 15.01 -12.00 3.14
C PRO A 83 16.32 -12.77 2.94
N ILE A 84 16.62 -13.22 1.71
CA ILE A 84 17.83 -13.99 1.39
C ILE A 84 18.88 -13.09 0.73
N CYS A 85 18.51 -12.33 -0.31
CA CYS A 85 19.46 -11.44 -1.01
C CYS A 85 19.41 -9.98 -0.53
N CYS A 86 18.47 -9.62 0.34
CA CYS A 86 18.26 -8.25 0.85
C CYS A 86 18.06 -7.19 -0.24
N LEU A 87 17.68 -7.62 -1.44
CA LEU A 87 17.29 -6.74 -2.54
C LEU A 87 15.77 -6.58 -2.56
N PRO A 88 15.25 -5.41 -2.97
CA PRO A 88 13.84 -5.19 -3.21
C PRO A 88 13.22 -6.34 -3.99
N MET A 89 12.04 -6.80 -3.56
CA MET A 89 11.36 -7.90 -4.25
C MET A 89 11.05 -7.53 -5.71
N PRO A 90 11.08 -8.51 -6.65
CA PRO A 90 10.74 -8.26 -8.05
C PRO A 90 9.37 -7.60 -8.19
N LEU A 91 9.27 -6.60 -9.07
CA LEU A 91 8.01 -5.89 -9.38
C LEU A 91 6.96 -6.83 -9.99
N ASP A 92 7.41 -7.85 -10.71
CA ASP A 92 6.59 -8.94 -11.22
C ASP A 92 6.40 -10.02 -10.14
N LEU A 93 5.19 -10.11 -9.61
CA LEU A 93 4.82 -11.08 -8.58
C LEU A 93 5.01 -12.54 -9.01
N SER A 94 5.01 -12.84 -10.31
CA SER A 94 5.27 -14.20 -10.83
C SER A 94 6.73 -14.64 -10.64
N LYS A 95 7.64 -13.67 -10.45
CA LYS A 95 9.07 -13.89 -10.15
C LYS A 95 9.35 -14.01 -8.66
N SER A 96 8.30 -14.21 -7.87
CA SER A 96 8.37 -14.38 -6.42
C SER A 96 7.63 -15.65 -6.03
N ILE A 97 8.18 -16.39 -5.08
CA ILE A 97 7.51 -17.49 -4.42
C ILE A 97 7.31 -17.11 -2.97
N VAL A 98 6.24 -17.60 -2.37
CA VAL A 98 5.99 -17.29 -0.97
C VAL A 98 5.94 -18.57 -0.17
N ALA A 99 6.94 -18.70 0.69
CA ALA A 99 7.15 -19.86 1.53
C ALA A 99 5.94 -20.04 2.45
N VAL A 100 5.22 -21.15 2.31
CA VAL A 100 4.03 -21.40 3.14
C VAL A 100 4.41 -21.75 4.59
N CYS A 101 5.65 -22.15 4.83
CA CYS A 101 6.12 -22.39 6.18
C CYS A 101 6.14 -21.12 7.04
N CYS A 102 6.30 -19.92 6.46
CA CYS A 102 6.46 -18.66 7.19
C CYS A 102 5.74 -17.45 6.56
N SER A 103 4.99 -17.67 5.48
CA SER A 103 4.32 -16.65 4.67
C SER A 103 5.22 -15.53 4.14
N LYS A 104 6.53 -15.74 4.13
CA LYS A 104 7.51 -14.77 3.61
C LYS A 104 7.74 -14.99 2.12
N SER A 105 7.76 -13.88 1.39
CA SER A 105 8.05 -13.87 -0.05
C SER A 105 9.56 -13.89 -0.26
N ILE A 106 10.02 -14.75 -1.15
CA ILE A 106 11.41 -14.80 -1.60
C ILE A 106 11.43 -14.68 -3.13
N CYS A 107 12.47 -14.03 -3.66
CA CYS A 107 12.62 -13.94 -5.10
C CYS A 107 12.95 -15.31 -5.70
N ARG A 108 12.49 -15.55 -6.93
CA ARG A 108 12.68 -16.84 -7.60
C ARG A 108 14.15 -17.21 -7.82
N GLY A 109 15.02 -16.21 -7.97
CA GLY A 109 16.48 -16.43 -8.00
C GLY A 109 17.01 -17.11 -6.74
N CYS A 110 16.58 -16.66 -5.56
CA CYS A 110 16.98 -17.28 -4.30
C CYS A 110 16.35 -18.66 -4.11
N ASP A 111 15.08 -18.84 -4.52
CA ASP A 111 14.41 -20.15 -4.45
C ASP A 111 15.12 -21.21 -5.31
N VAL A 112 15.47 -20.87 -6.56
CA VAL A 112 16.23 -21.77 -7.44
C VAL A 112 17.58 -22.14 -6.84
N GLU A 113 18.30 -21.17 -6.24
CA GLU A 113 19.57 -21.44 -5.56
C GLU A 113 19.42 -22.35 -4.33
N THR A 114 18.32 -22.22 -3.59
CA THR A 114 18.02 -23.13 -2.47
C THR A 114 17.72 -24.54 -2.97
N GLN A 115 16.92 -24.68 -4.03
CA GLN A 115 16.55 -25.98 -4.61
C GLN A 115 17.75 -26.73 -5.21
N LYS A 116 18.80 -26.02 -5.67
CA LYS A 116 20.06 -26.64 -6.11
C LYS A 116 20.79 -27.39 -4.97
N ARG A 117 20.49 -27.10 -3.70
CA ARG A 117 21.23 -27.63 -2.53
C ARG A 117 20.49 -28.73 -1.77
N GLU A 118 19.16 -28.67 -1.73
CA GLU A 118 18.31 -29.63 -1.02
C GLU A 118 17.00 -29.80 -1.82
N PHE A 119 16.66 -31.02 -2.26
CA PHE A 119 15.37 -31.27 -2.92
C PHE A 119 14.62 -32.45 -2.32
N GLU A 120 13.50 -32.14 -1.67
CA GLU A 120 12.34 -33.02 -1.59
C GLU A 120 11.10 -32.23 -2.03
N PRO A 121 10.36 -32.67 -3.08
CA PRO A 121 9.17 -31.99 -3.54
C PRO A 121 8.05 -32.14 -2.51
N VAL A 122 7.65 -31.02 -1.90
CA VAL A 122 6.51 -31.00 -0.99
C VAL A 122 5.20 -31.00 -1.78
N GLY A 123 4.37 -32.03 -1.62
CA GLY A 123 3.10 -32.17 -2.34
C GLY A 123 2.06 -31.08 -2.01
N ASN A 124 1.22 -30.72 -2.97
CA ASN A 124 0.20 -29.65 -2.89
C ASN A 124 -0.73 -29.74 -1.66
N GLU A 125 -1.00 -30.96 -1.17
CA GLU A 125 -1.81 -31.17 0.02
C GLU A 125 -1.13 -30.67 1.30
N LEU A 126 0.19 -30.89 1.44
CA LEU A 126 0.95 -30.39 2.58
C LEU A 126 1.00 -28.86 2.56
N TRP A 127 1.18 -28.25 1.38
CA TRP A 127 1.07 -26.81 1.19
C TRP A 127 -0.28 -26.26 1.65
N ARG A 128 -1.38 -26.94 1.34
CA ARG A 128 -2.72 -26.54 1.81
C ARG A 128 -2.83 -26.66 3.33
N LYS A 129 -2.41 -27.78 3.92
CA LYS A 129 -2.46 -28.01 5.37
C LYS A 129 -1.66 -26.96 6.15
N GLN A 130 -0.43 -26.65 5.70
CA GLN A 130 0.40 -25.64 6.34
C GLN A 130 -0.19 -24.24 6.21
N ARG A 131 -0.78 -23.89 5.06
CA ARG A 131 -1.47 -22.62 4.90
C ARG A 131 -2.68 -22.48 5.82
N MET A 132 -3.47 -23.54 6.01
CA MET A 132 -4.59 -23.51 6.97
C MET A 132 -4.12 -23.26 8.40
N LYS A 133 -3.00 -23.88 8.83
CA LYS A 133 -2.40 -23.58 10.15
C LYS A 133 -1.99 -22.11 10.30
N ARG A 134 -1.49 -21.49 9.22
CA ARG A 134 -1.15 -20.05 9.20
C ARG A 134 -2.39 -19.18 9.30
N ILE A 135 -3.48 -19.54 8.61
CA ILE A 135 -4.77 -18.86 8.72
C ILE A 135 -5.33 -18.95 10.15
N GLU A 136 -5.27 -20.12 10.78
CA GLU A 136 -5.66 -20.30 12.19
C GLU A 136 -4.82 -19.45 13.14
N ALA A 137 -3.58 -19.15 12.76
CA ALA A 137 -2.67 -18.25 13.49
C ALA A 137 -2.83 -16.77 13.11
N ASN A 138 -3.90 -16.37 12.41
CA ASN A 138 -4.16 -15.00 11.96
C ASN A 138 -3.04 -14.41 11.09
N ASP A 139 -2.46 -15.20 10.20
CA ASP A 139 -1.49 -14.72 9.22
C ASP A 139 -2.20 -14.00 8.05
N PRO A 140 -2.03 -12.67 7.90
CA PRO A 140 -2.73 -11.88 6.87
C PRO A 140 -2.42 -12.35 5.44
N VAL A 141 -1.16 -12.68 5.16
CA VAL A 141 -0.71 -13.10 3.82
C VAL A 141 -1.31 -14.47 3.48
N ALA A 142 -1.37 -15.40 4.45
CA ALA A 142 -1.99 -16.70 4.25
C ALA A 142 -3.50 -16.58 3.98
N MET A 143 -4.19 -15.70 4.72
CA MET A 143 -5.60 -15.40 4.49
C MET A 143 -5.84 -14.80 3.11
N CYS A 144 -5.04 -13.80 2.72
CA CYS A 144 -5.13 -13.16 1.42
C CYS A 144 -4.95 -14.18 0.27
N ARG A 145 -4.00 -15.11 0.41
CA ARG A 145 -3.84 -16.19 -0.58
C ARG A 145 -4.98 -17.17 -0.64
N GLU A 146 -5.54 -17.55 0.50
CA GLU A 146 -6.72 -18.41 0.50
C GLU A 146 -7.91 -17.68 -0.13
N GLY A 147 -8.08 -16.38 0.12
CA GLY A 147 -9.05 -15.55 -0.59
C GLY A 147 -8.84 -15.57 -2.10
N ALA A 148 -7.59 -15.46 -2.58
CA ALA A 148 -7.24 -15.54 -4.00
C ALA A 148 -7.59 -16.91 -4.60
N GLU A 149 -7.38 -17.98 -3.85
CA GLU A 149 -7.72 -19.33 -4.25
C GLU A 149 -9.24 -19.55 -4.33
N GLN A 150 -10.01 -19.07 -3.35
CA GLN A 150 -11.48 -19.15 -3.38
C GLN A 150 -12.07 -18.31 -4.51
N TYR A 151 -11.51 -17.13 -4.76
CA TYR A 151 -11.91 -16.28 -5.89
C TYR A 151 -11.73 -17.00 -7.22
N LYS A 152 -10.59 -17.69 -7.43
CA LYS A 152 -10.33 -18.47 -8.66
C LYS A 152 -11.32 -19.62 -8.83
N LYS A 153 -11.81 -20.21 -7.73
CA LYS A 153 -12.85 -21.26 -7.74
C LYS A 153 -14.26 -20.71 -7.97
N GLY A 154 -14.42 -19.39 -8.01
CA GLY A 154 -15.73 -18.75 -8.15
C GLY A 154 -16.51 -18.62 -6.83
N ASP A 155 -15.94 -19.02 -5.69
CA ASP A 155 -16.52 -18.78 -4.37
C ASP A 155 -16.15 -17.38 -3.88
N TYR A 156 -16.84 -16.39 -4.46
CA TYR A 156 -16.57 -14.99 -4.17
C TYR A 156 -16.96 -14.59 -2.75
N SER A 157 -17.97 -15.21 -2.15
CA SER A 157 -18.38 -14.88 -0.78
C SER A 157 -17.32 -15.31 0.24
N SER A 158 -16.76 -16.52 0.08
CA SER A 158 -15.64 -16.95 0.92
C SER A 158 -14.39 -16.11 0.68
N ALA A 159 -14.09 -15.79 -0.59
CA ALA A 159 -12.96 -14.92 -0.92
C ALA A 159 -13.06 -13.56 -0.23
N PHE A 160 -14.25 -12.93 -0.28
CA PHE A 160 -14.52 -11.66 0.36
C PHE A 160 -14.23 -11.73 1.87
N GLY A 161 -14.75 -12.77 2.55
CA GLY A 161 -14.52 -12.95 3.98
C GLY A 161 -13.05 -13.12 4.36
N TYR A 162 -12.24 -13.79 3.54
CA TYR A 162 -10.80 -13.88 3.77
C TYR A 162 -10.08 -12.55 3.56
N TYR A 163 -10.42 -11.81 2.51
CA TYR A 163 -9.79 -10.52 2.26
C TYR A 163 -10.14 -9.48 3.32
N VAL A 164 -11.38 -9.45 3.82
CA VAL A 164 -11.76 -8.57 4.94
C VAL A 164 -10.86 -8.82 6.15
N LYS A 165 -10.72 -10.08 6.58
CA LYS A 165 -9.87 -10.44 7.73
C LYS A 165 -8.39 -10.11 7.49
N ALA A 166 -7.89 -10.38 6.29
CA ALA A 166 -6.50 -10.06 5.94
C ALA A 166 -6.24 -8.54 5.95
N ALA A 167 -7.17 -7.76 5.41
CA ALA A 167 -7.11 -6.30 5.39
C ALA A 167 -7.19 -5.69 6.80
N GLU A 168 -8.06 -6.21 7.67
CA GLU A 168 -8.13 -5.82 9.09
C GLU A 168 -6.80 -6.08 9.84
N LEU A 169 -6.02 -7.04 9.37
CA LEU A 169 -4.68 -7.37 9.88
C LEU A 169 -3.55 -6.63 9.13
N GLY A 170 -3.89 -5.68 8.25
CA GLY A 170 -2.93 -4.82 7.54
C GLY A 170 -2.40 -5.37 6.23
N ASP A 171 -3.01 -6.42 5.64
CA ASP A 171 -2.60 -6.91 4.32
C ASP A 171 -2.96 -5.92 3.20
N VAL A 172 -1.93 -5.35 2.59
CA VAL A 172 -2.05 -4.34 1.53
C VAL A 172 -2.67 -4.92 0.25
N ASP A 173 -2.35 -6.18 -0.11
CA ASP A 173 -2.91 -6.85 -1.29
C ASP A 173 -4.40 -7.17 -1.08
N ALA A 174 -4.80 -7.53 0.13
CA ALA A 174 -6.20 -7.76 0.47
C ALA A 174 -7.05 -6.51 0.30
N HIS A 175 -6.55 -5.32 0.68
CA HIS A 175 -7.23 -4.06 0.39
C HIS A 175 -7.43 -3.86 -1.12
N TYR A 176 -6.39 -4.08 -1.95
CA TYR A 176 -6.53 -4.00 -3.40
C TYR A 176 -7.54 -5.02 -3.95
N ARG A 177 -7.59 -6.23 -3.41
CA ARG A 177 -8.57 -7.25 -3.83
C ARG A 177 -9.99 -6.89 -3.42
N LEU A 178 -10.19 -6.31 -2.24
CA LEU A 178 -11.50 -5.82 -1.80
C LEU A 178 -12.00 -4.70 -2.71
N SER A 179 -11.14 -3.77 -3.12
CA SER A 179 -11.56 -2.71 -4.04
C SER A 179 -12.03 -3.28 -5.38
N LEU A 180 -11.33 -4.28 -5.93
CA LEU A 180 -11.78 -4.98 -7.13
C LEU A 180 -13.13 -5.69 -6.94
N MET A 181 -13.38 -6.27 -5.76
CA MET A 181 -14.65 -6.94 -5.48
C MET A 181 -15.81 -5.95 -5.40
N TYR A 182 -15.62 -4.79 -4.78
CA TYR A 182 -16.60 -3.70 -4.78
C TYR A 182 -16.80 -3.06 -6.15
N TYR A 183 -15.74 -2.92 -6.95
CA TYR A 183 -15.85 -2.42 -8.33
C TYR A 183 -16.66 -3.38 -9.22
N LEU A 184 -16.36 -4.68 -9.13
CA LEU A 184 -16.97 -5.71 -9.98
C LEU A 184 -18.34 -6.18 -9.47
N GLY A 185 -18.63 -6.01 -8.17
CA GLY A 185 -19.83 -6.56 -7.52
C GLY A 185 -19.75 -8.08 -7.36
N LYS A 186 -18.56 -8.62 -7.06
CA LYS A 186 -18.34 -10.07 -6.93
C LYS A 186 -18.28 -10.44 -5.45
N GLY A 187 -19.22 -11.28 -5.00
CA GLY A 187 -19.32 -11.69 -3.58
C GLY A 187 -19.84 -10.58 -2.65
N VAL A 188 -20.04 -9.38 -3.18
CA VAL A 188 -20.56 -8.19 -2.49
C VAL A 188 -21.24 -7.28 -3.52
N GLU A 189 -22.17 -6.43 -3.09
CA GLU A 189 -22.76 -5.41 -3.97
C GLU A 189 -21.73 -4.37 -4.41
N LYS A 190 -21.96 -3.75 -5.56
CA LYS A 190 -21.10 -2.68 -6.05
C LYS A 190 -21.20 -1.46 -5.16
N ASP A 191 -20.06 -0.92 -4.76
CA ASP A 191 -19.99 0.26 -3.91
C ASP A 191 -18.72 1.05 -4.26
N GLY A 192 -18.90 2.16 -4.99
CA GLY A 192 -17.78 3.01 -5.41
C GLY A 192 -17.10 3.73 -4.25
N GLY A 193 -17.82 4.01 -3.16
CA GLY A 193 -17.22 4.62 -1.97
C GLY A 193 -16.25 3.66 -1.28
N LYS A 194 -16.67 2.39 -1.12
CA LYS A 194 -15.81 1.34 -0.54
C LYS A 194 -14.70 0.90 -1.47
N GLU A 195 -14.92 0.91 -2.78
CA GLU A 195 -13.85 0.73 -3.77
C GLU A 195 -12.72 1.75 -3.53
N ILE A 196 -13.05 3.05 -3.51
CA ILE A 196 -12.05 4.12 -3.34
C ILE A 196 -11.39 4.03 -1.97
N TYR A 197 -12.15 3.81 -0.90
CA TYR A 197 -11.59 3.60 0.43
C TYR A 197 -10.50 2.51 0.44
N HIS A 198 -10.79 1.34 -0.13
CA HIS A 198 -9.82 0.25 -0.17
C HIS A 198 -8.66 0.50 -1.14
N LEU A 199 -8.86 1.26 -2.22
CA LEU A 199 -7.76 1.72 -3.07
C LEU A 199 -6.85 2.69 -2.33
N GLU A 200 -7.38 3.61 -1.53
CA GLU A 200 -6.60 4.52 -0.67
C GLU A 200 -5.76 3.75 0.33
N GLU A 201 -6.36 2.80 1.07
CA GLU A 201 -5.62 1.98 2.04
C GLU A 201 -4.50 1.17 1.38
N ALA A 202 -4.79 0.52 0.24
CA ALA A 202 -3.77 -0.20 -0.51
C ALA A 202 -2.68 0.73 -1.05
N ALA A 203 -3.05 1.92 -1.53
CA ALA A 203 -2.12 2.91 -2.04
C ALA A 203 -1.20 3.44 -0.93
N ILE A 204 -1.75 3.78 0.24
CA ILE A 204 -1.01 4.18 1.45
C ILE A 204 -0.02 3.07 1.85
N GLY A 205 -0.47 1.82 1.80
CA GLY A 205 0.38 0.65 2.03
C GLY A 205 1.43 0.38 0.94
N GLY A 206 1.47 1.16 -0.14
CA GLY A 206 2.47 1.07 -1.20
C GLY A 206 2.10 0.17 -2.38
N HIS A 207 0.81 -0.14 -2.59
CA HIS A 207 0.38 -0.96 -3.72
C HIS A 207 0.37 -0.18 -5.05
N PRO A 208 1.19 -0.54 -6.05
CA PRO A 208 1.34 0.22 -7.29
C PRO A 208 0.09 0.24 -8.16
N THR A 209 -0.58 -0.91 -8.30
CA THR A 209 -1.80 -0.99 -9.10
C THR A 209 -2.96 -0.22 -8.48
N ALA A 210 -3.13 -0.29 -7.16
CA ALA A 210 -4.13 0.51 -6.45
C ALA A 210 -3.87 2.01 -6.61
N ARG A 211 -2.59 2.42 -6.47
CA ARG A 211 -2.15 3.80 -6.69
C ARG A 211 -2.46 4.29 -8.12
N CYS A 212 -2.20 3.45 -9.13
CA CYS A 212 -2.57 3.76 -10.52
C CYS A 212 -4.10 3.83 -10.69
N GLY A 213 -4.85 2.98 -9.99
CA GLY A 213 -6.32 3.00 -9.95
C GLY A 213 -6.86 4.33 -9.44
N LEU A 214 -6.30 4.87 -8.34
CA LEU A 214 -6.62 6.21 -7.85
C LEU A 214 -6.28 7.29 -8.87
N GLY A 215 -5.11 7.21 -9.51
CA GLY A 215 -4.74 8.13 -10.59
C GLY A 215 -5.78 8.16 -11.72
N CYS A 216 -6.24 6.99 -12.17
CA CYS A 216 -7.31 6.87 -13.17
C CYS A 216 -8.65 7.42 -12.66
N HIS A 217 -8.99 7.21 -11.39
CA HIS A 217 -10.23 7.71 -10.79
C HIS A 217 -10.23 9.25 -10.76
N GLU A 218 -9.17 9.85 -10.21
CA GLU A 218 -8.98 11.30 -10.16
C GLU A 218 -9.01 11.93 -11.54
N TRP A 219 -8.39 11.26 -12.53
CA TRP A 219 -8.38 11.73 -13.91
C TRP A 219 -9.79 11.82 -14.49
N ARG A 220 -10.62 10.78 -14.28
CA ARG A 220 -12.02 10.76 -14.75
C ARG A 220 -12.88 11.82 -14.08
N ASN A 221 -12.55 12.19 -12.85
CA ASN A 221 -13.24 13.25 -12.11
C ASN A 221 -12.74 14.66 -12.46
N GLY A 222 -11.74 14.79 -13.34
CA GLY A 222 -11.17 16.07 -13.76
C GLY A 222 -10.06 16.60 -12.84
N ASN A 223 -9.68 15.87 -11.80
CA ASN A 223 -8.63 16.23 -10.85
C ASN A 223 -7.24 15.87 -11.42
N THR A 224 -6.90 16.45 -12.57
CA THR A 224 -5.72 16.08 -13.38
C THR A 224 -4.40 16.21 -12.62
N GLU A 225 -4.20 17.30 -11.87
CA GLU A 225 -2.98 17.48 -11.07
C GLU A 225 -2.80 16.35 -10.04
N ARG A 226 -3.88 16.00 -9.35
CA ARG A 226 -3.90 14.94 -8.34
C ARG A 226 -3.68 13.56 -8.97
N ALA A 227 -4.28 13.33 -10.14
CA ALA A 227 -4.07 12.13 -10.93
C ALA A 227 -2.61 11.95 -11.34
N VAL A 228 -1.95 13.01 -11.83
CA VAL A 228 -0.52 12.99 -12.20
C VAL A 228 0.34 12.64 -10.98
N LYS A 229 0.07 13.22 -9.81
CA LYS A 229 0.79 12.87 -8.56
C LYS A 229 0.68 11.38 -8.24
N HIS A 230 -0.51 10.80 -8.30
CA HIS A 230 -0.70 9.36 -8.11
C HIS A 230 0.09 8.52 -9.11
N LEU A 231 0.05 8.90 -10.39
CA LEU A 231 0.72 8.16 -11.46
C LEU A 231 2.25 8.22 -11.34
N ILE A 232 2.81 9.37 -10.93
CA ILE A 232 4.25 9.50 -10.64
C ILE A 232 4.66 8.61 -9.47
N ILE A 233 3.87 8.56 -8.39
CA ILE A 233 4.14 7.67 -7.25
C ILE A 233 4.01 6.20 -7.66
N ALA A 234 3.02 5.85 -8.49
CA ALA A 234 2.91 4.49 -9.03
C ALA A 234 4.12 4.13 -9.91
N ALA A 235 4.58 5.07 -10.72
CA ALA A 235 5.77 4.91 -11.56
C ALA A 235 7.04 4.74 -10.72
N SER A 236 7.22 5.49 -9.64
CA SER A 236 8.36 5.32 -8.72
C SER A 236 8.36 3.99 -7.99
N MET A 237 7.23 3.28 -7.96
CA MET A 237 7.11 1.89 -7.49
C MET A 237 7.25 0.86 -8.62
N GLY A 238 7.68 1.28 -9.82
CA GLY A 238 7.92 0.39 -10.94
C GLY A 238 6.68 -0.01 -11.75
N HIS A 239 5.56 0.68 -11.62
CA HIS A 239 4.33 0.34 -12.35
C HIS A 239 4.39 0.77 -13.82
N ASP A 240 4.52 -0.18 -14.74
CA ASP A 240 4.62 0.10 -16.19
C ASP A 240 3.36 0.79 -16.75
N GLY A 241 2.19 0.42 -16.24
CA GLY A 241 0.91 0.97 -16.70
C GLY A 241 0.79 2.48 -16.45
N SER A 242 1.40 3.00 -15.38
CA SER A 242 1.35 4.44 -15.08
C SER A 242 2.31 5.22 -15.97
N ILE A 243 3.49 4.67 -16.28
CA ILE A 243 4.40 5.25 -17.28
C ILE A 243 3.73 5.35 -18.64
N LYS A 244 3.08 4.28 -19.10
CA LYS A 244 2.34 4.29 -20.38
C LYS A 244 1.27 5.39 -20.39
N PHE A 245 0.49 5.49 -19.31
CA PHE A 245 -0.53 6.53 -19.16
C PHE A 245 0.08 7.93 -19.22
N LEU A 246 1.15 8.20 -18.44
CA LEU A 246 1.82 9.50 -18.42
C LEU A 246 2.40 9.87 -19.79
N MET A 247 2.95 8.91 -20.53
CA MET A 247 3.43 9.14 -21.90
C MET A 247 2.28 9.53 -22.85
N ASP A 248 1.13 8.85 -22.76
CA ASP A 248 -0.03 9.14 -23.59
C ASP A 248 -0.58 10.55 -23.29
N GLU A 249 -0.67 10.93 -22.02
CA GLU A 249 -1.15 12.25 -21.61
C GLU A 249 -0.13 13.38 -21.84
N PHE A 250 1.17 13.08 -21.81
CA PHE A 250 2.20 14.02 -22.26
C PHE A 250 2.04 14.36 -23.74
N ARG A 251 1.77 13.37 -24.59
CA ARG A 251 1.51 13.61 -26.03
C ARG A 251 0.26 14.47 -26.26
N ARG A 252 -0.71 14.41 -25.34
CA ARG A 252 -1.93 15.22 -25.35
C ARG A 252 -1.76 16.61 -24.71
N GLY A 253 -0.60 16.89 -24.11
CA GLY A 253 -0.28 18.18 -23.50
C GLY A 253 -0.79 18.37 -22.06
N PHE A 254 -1.29 17.32 -21.40
CA PHE A 254 -1.80 17.40 -20.03
C PHE A 254 -0.74 17.13 -18.96
N VAL A 255 0.39 16.53 -19.34
CA VAL A 255 1.52 16.23 -18.45
C VAL A 255 2.72 17.06 -18.88
N SER A 256 3.44 17.63 -17.91
CA SER A 256 4.63 18.41 -18.21
C SER A 256 5.82 17.52 -18.59
N LYS A 257 6.80 18.09 -19.29
CA LYS A 257 8.04 17.38 -19.62
C LYS A 257 8.80 16.95 -18.35
N ASP A 258 8.78 17.79 -17.33
CA ASP A 258 9.51 17.57 -16.09
C ASP A 258 8.89 16.43 -15.27
N ASP A 259 7.55 16.38 -15.21
CA ASP A 259 6.80 15.30 -14.55
C ASP A 259 7.07 13.95 -15.21
N LEU A 260 6.99 13.90 -16.55
CA LEU A 260 7.27 12.66 -17.29
C LEU A 260 8.73 12.22 -17.08
N ALA A 261 9.68 13.16 -17.14
CA ALA A 261 11.09 12.86 -16.93
C ALA A 261 11.37 12.36 -15.50
N ALA A 262 10.70 12.93 -14.50
CA ALA A 262 10.79 12.47 -13.11
C ALA A 262 10.22 11.06 -12.95
N ALA A 263 9.04 10.79 -13.51
CA ALA A 263 8.40 9.47 -13.48
C ALA A 263 9.29 8.39 -14.12
N LEU A 264 9.85 8.67 -15.31
CA LEU A 264 10.72 7.73 -16.02
C LEU A 264 12.00 7.41 -15.23
N ARG A 265 12.65 8.42 -14.64
CA ARG A 265 13.84 8.20 -13.82
C ARG A 265 13.53 7.36 -12.58
N ALA A 266 12.43 7.67 -11.89
CA ALA A 266 12.04 6.95 -10.69
C ALA A 266 11.64 5.49 -11.00
N HIS A 267 10.91 5.28 -12.10
CA HIS A 267 10.55 3.94 -12.58
C HIS A 267 11.80 3.12 -12.92
N GLN A 268 12.75 3.70 -13.68
CA GLN A 268 13.99 3.03 -14.02
C GLN A 268 14.80 2.65 -12.78
N ALA A 269 14.90 3.55 -11.79
CA ALA A 269 15.57 3.28 -10.52
C ALA A 269 14.90 2.12 -9.76
N ALA A 270 13.57 2.06 -9.72
CA ALA A 270 12.83 0.96 -9.10
C ALA A 270 13.09 -0.38 -9.81
N VAL A 271 13.08 -0.38 -11.15
CA VAL A 271 13.39 -1.57 -11.95
C VAL A 271 14.82 -2.04 -11.68
N ASP A 272 15.79 -1.13 -11.74
CA ASP A 272 17.21 -1.47 -11.54
C ASP A 272 17.50 -1.99 -10.14
N ALA A 273 16.84 -1.44 -9.11
CA ALA A 273 16.98 -1.91 -7.73
C ALA A 273 16.55 -3.37 -7.54
N THR A 274 15.72 -3.93 -8.44
CA THR A 274 15.28 -5.34 -8.37
C THR A 274 16.18 -6.31 -9.14
N LYS A 275 17.20 -5.84 -9.87
CA LYS A 275 18.06 -6.71 -10.67
C LYS A 275 19.06 -7.47 -9.80
N SER A 276 19.30 -8.73 -10.13
CA SER A 276 20.39 -9.52 -9.55
C SER A 276 20.81 -10.63 -10.51
N PRO A 277 22.09 -11.04 -10.52
CA PRO A 277 22.56 -12.13 -11.38
C PRO A 277 21.77 -13.43 -11.17
N GLN A 278 21.41 -13.76 -9.93
CA GLN A 278 20.64 -14.96 -9.59
C GLN A 278 19.21 -14.92 -10.15
N ARG A 279 18.60 -13.73 -10.18
CA ARG A 279 17.26 -13.54 -10.76
C ARG A 279 17.31 -13.67 -12.29
N GLU A 280 18.33 -13.10 -12.93
CA GLU A 280 18.54 -13.20 -14.37
C GLU A 280 18.80 -14.66 -14.81
N GLU A 281 19.60 -15.40 -14.05
CA GLU A 281 19.85 -16.83 -14.30
C GLU A 281 18.57 -17.67 -14.13
N ALA A 282 17.81 -17.44 -13.05
CA ALA A 282 16.54 -18.15 -12.83
C ALA A 282 15.53 -17.90 -13.95
N GLU A 283 15.42 -16.65 -14.43
CA GLU A 283 14.58 -16.32 -15.57
C GLU A 283 15.04 -17.00 -16.87
N ALA A 284 16.35 -17.12 -17.09
CA ALA A 284 16.88 -17.85 -18.23
C ALA A 284 16.52 -19.34 -18.17
N CYS A 285 16.64 -19.96 -17.00
CA CYS A 285 16.23 -21.35 -16.76
C CYS A 285 14.72 -21.56 -17.02
N ASP A 286 13.87 -20.63 -16.56
CA ASP A 286 12.43 -20.69 -16.79
C ASP A 286 12.06 -20.62 -18.26
N ARG A 287 12.67 -19.66 -19.00
CA ARG A 287 12.46 -19.54 -20.45
C ARG A 287 12.82 -20.83 -21.19
N ILE A 288 13.92 -21.49 -20.81
CA ILE A 288 14.31 -22.78 -21.40
C ILE A 288 13.23 -23.83 -21.12
N ARG A 289 12.79 -23.98 -19.87
CA ARG A 289 11.75 -24.95 -19.49
C ARG A 289 10.44 -24.74 -20.24
N ASP A 290 9.99 -23.50 -20.37
CA ASP A 290 8.75 -23.16 -21.07
C ASP A 290 8.85 -23.53 -22.57
N THR A 291 10.01 -23.30 -23.20
CA THR A 291 10.23 -23.71 -24.59
C THR A 291 10.30 -25.23 -24.78
N MET A 292 10.70 -25.99 -23.76
CA MET A 292 10.68 -27.46 -23.79
C MET A 292 9.25 -27.98 -23.67
N HIS A 293 8.47 -27.50 -22.70
CA HIS A 293 7.06 -27.89 -22.54
C HIS A 293 6.17 -27.52 -23.73
N ALA A 294 6.45 -26.40 -24.40
CA ALA A 294 5.74 -26.01 -25.62
C ALA A 294 6.01 -26.96 -26.81
N LYS A 295 7.18 -27.62 -26.85
CA LYS A 295 7.53 -28.62 -27.86
C LYS A 295 6.92 -29.99 -27.58
N ASP A 296 6.75 -30.34 -26.30
CA ASP A 296 6.14 -31.61 -25.89
C ASP A 296 4.60 -31.61 -26.00
N SER A 297 4.00 -30.43 -26.15
CA SER A 297 2.54 -30.22 -26.23
C SER A 297 2.02 -30.09 -27.68
N ASN A 298 2.87 -30.29 -28.69
CA ASN A 298 2.60 -30.07 -30.12
C ASN A 298 2.99 -31.32 -30.94
#